data_AF-A0A086B1J7-F1
#
_entry.id   AF-A0A086B1J7-F1
#
_cell.length_a   1.000
_cell.length_b   1.000
_cell.length_c   1.000
_cell.angle_alpha   90.00
_cell.angle_beta   90.00
_cell.angle_gamma   90.00
#
_symmetry.space_group_name_H-M   'P 1'
#
loop_
_entity.id
_entity.type
_entity.pdbx_description
1 polymer ?
#
loop_
_entity_poly.entity_id
_entity_poly.type
_entity_poly.pdbx_seq_one_letter_code
_entity_poly.pdbx_strand_id
1 'polypeptide(L)'
;MEIQKLYDLDDIEFEDIAIGLVRLAKDVPAHEFFYKINQINGLTFSRKKDVIIHGAYYDYYFPRFEAYHKFTKTCFTFISNRSSESKQKKLQTELFTEEENIKFLLNNQVDVEYILHTSEQIPDFSVILLPENLVFPIQDYTLSSEEELYQIIQYYE
;
A
#
# COMPACT_ATOMS: atom_id res chain seq x y z
N MET A 1 -19.39 -8.44 -35.48
CA MET A 1 -18.53 -8.86 -34.36
C MET A 1 -18.52 -7.67 -33.42
N GLU A 2 -19.48 -7.68 -32.50
CA GLU A 2 -19.84 -6.53 -31.69
C GLU A 2 -18.83 -6.34 -30.56
N ILE A 3 -18.44 -5.09 -30.39
CA ILE A 3 -17.52 -4.61 -29.36
C ILE A 3 -18.16 -4.90 -28.02
N GLN A 4 -17.55 -5.81 -27.26
CA GLN A 4 -17.99 -6.20 -25.94
C GLN A 4 -17.95 -4.96 -25.06
N LYS A 5 -19.14 -4.56 -24.60
CA LYS A 5 -19.42 -3.37 -23.81
C LYS A 5 -18.38 -3.21 -22.69
N LEU A 6 -17.75 -2.04 -22.67
CA LEU A 6 -17.11 -1.48 -21.48
C LEU A 6 -18.01 -1.76 -20.28
N TYR A 7 -17.44 -2.40 -19.26
CA TYR A 7 -18.12 -2.65 -17.99
C TYR A 7 -18.70 -1.34 -17.45
N ASP A 8 -19.96 -1.42 -17.03
CA ASP A 8 -20.70 -0.38 -16.30
C ASP A 8 -19.87 0.04 -15.08
N LEU A 9 -19.26 1.22 -15.15
CA LEU A 9 -18.51 1.87 -14.06
C LEU A 9 -19.40 2.84 -13.24
N ASP A 10 -20.69 2.89 -13.53
CA ASP A 10 -21.59 3.95 -13.04
C ASP A 10 -22.31 3.63 -11.72
N ASP A 11 -22.11 2.44 -11.12
CA ASP A 11 -22.82 2.00 -9.89
C ASP A 11 -21.87 1.60 -8.73
N ILE A 12 -20.61 2.05 -8.73
CA ILE A 12 -19.76 1.96 -7.53
C ILE A 12 -19.95 3.28 -6.78
N GLU A 13 -20.77 3.28 -5.73
CA GLU A 13 -20.73 4.35 -4.74
C GLU A 13 -19.27 4.48 -4.26
N PHE A 14 -18.62 5.58 -4.63
CA PHE A 14 -17.25 5.87 -4.27
C PHE A 14 -17.18 6.18 -2.76
N GLU A 15 -17.19 5.13 -1.94
CA GLU A 15 -17.00 5.26 -0.50
C GLU A 15 -15.51 5.50 -0.21
N ASP A 16 -15.20 6.55 0.56
CA ASP A 16 -13.85 6.76 1.06
C ASP A 16 -13.42 5.55 1.91
N ILE A 17 -12.18 5.08 1.74
CA ILE A 17 -11.66 3.95 2.52
C ILE A 17 -10.75 4.43 3.65
N ALA A 18 -10.81 3.76 4.79
CA ALA A 18 -9.88 4.01 5.88
C ALA A 18 -8.60 3.17 5.70
N ILE A 19 -7.45 3.85 5.73
CA ILE A 19 -6.13 3.24 5.73
C ILE A 19 -5.39 3.62 7.02
N GLY A 20 -4.50 2.74 7.47
CA GLY A 20 -3.59 2.99 8.58
C GLY A 20 -2.24 3.47 8.07
N LEU A 21 -1.75 4.59 8.57
CA LEU A 21 -0.40 5.06 8.30
C LEU A 21 0.56 4.54 9.37
N VAL A 22 1.61 3.85 8.93
CA VAL A 22 2.56 3.19 9.81
C VAL A 22 3.95 3.80 9.61
N ARG A 23 4.46 4.40 10.69
CA ARG A 23 5.76 5.07 10.73
C ARG A 23 6.73 4.32 11.62
N LEU A 24 7.93 4.05 11.12
CA LEU A 24 8.97 3.39 11.90
C LEU A 24 9.75 4.42 12.73
N ALA A 25 9.99 4.11 14.00
CA ALA A 25 10.80 4.94 14.88
C ALA A 25 12.31 4.81 14.58
N LYS A 26 12.70 3.79 13.82
CA LYS A 26 14.07 3.49 13.40
C LYS A 26 14.05 2.90 12.00
N ASP A 27 15.08 3.16 11.22
CA ASP A 27 15.28 2.46 9.94
C ASP A 27 15.55 0.98 10.21
N VAL A 28 14.57 0.14 9.89
CA VAL A 28 14.60 -1.31 10.13
C VAL A 28 14.28 -2.02 8.81
N PRO A 29 15.08 -3.00 8.39
CA PRO A 29 14.77 -3.78 7.20
C PRO A 29 13.41 -4.49 7.31
N ALA A 30 12.67 -4.54 6.20
CA ALA A 30 11.35 -5.16 6.14
C ALA A 30 11.33 -6.59 6.73
N HIS A 31 12.34 -7.41 6.46
CA HIS A 31 12.39 -8.78 6.98
C HIS A 31 12.45 -8.84 8.51
N GLU A 32 13.18 -7.92 9.15
CA GLU A 32 13.28 -7.84 10.61
C GLU A 32 11.96 -7.31 11.21
N PHE A 33 11.39 -6.30 10.56
CA PHE A 33 10.12 -5.71 10.96
C PHE A 33 8.98 -6.74 10.98
N PHE A 34 8.76 -7.42 9.85
CA PHE A 34 7.69 -8.43 9.73
C PHE A 34 7.99 -9.69 10.55
N TYR A 35 9.26 -10.03 10.77
CA TYR A 35 9.61 -11.11 11.69
C TYR A 35 9.13 -10.83 13.12
N LYS A 36 9.35 -9.61 13.62
CA LYS A 36 8.89 -9.21 14.96
C LYS A 36 7.38 -9.13 15.05
N ILE A 37 6.70 -8.56 14.04
CA ILE A 37 5.23 -8.54 13.97
C ILE A 37 4.67 -9.97 14.04
N ASN A 38 5.22 -10.90 13.26
CA ASN A 38 4.75 -12.28 13.22
C ASN A 38 4.99 -13.05 14.52
N GLN A 39 5.92 -12.62 15.37
CA GLN A 39 6.15 -13.25 16.69
C GLN A 39 5.15 -12.78 17.74
N ILE A 40 4.75 -11.51 17.70
CA ILE A 40 3.88 -10.91 18.73
C ILE A 40 2.39 -11.05 18.38
N ASN A 41 2.06 -11.24 17.10
CA ASN A 41 0.69 -11.40 16.64
C ASN A 41 0.31 -12.88 16.42
N GLY A 42 -0.99 -13.17 16.53
CA GLY A 42 -1.58 -14.39 15.95
C GLY A 42 -1.72 -14.34 14.42
N LEU A 43 -1.21 -13.29 13.78
CA LEU A 43 -1.23 -13.02 12.34
C LEU A 43 0.16 -13.31 11.77
N THR A 44 0.21 -13.95 10.61
CA THR A 44 1.47 -14.20 9.89
C THR A 44 1.47 -13.44 8.58
N PHE A 45 2.18 -12.31 8.57
CA PHE A 45 2.43 -11.52 7.38
C PHE A 45 3.47 -12.21 6.50
N SER A 46 3.13 -12.32 5.23
CA SER A 46 3.96 -12.95 4.21
C SER A 46 4.11 -12.02 3.01
N ARG A 47 5.27 -12.10 2.35
CA ARG A 47 5.54 -11.35 1.13
C ARG A 47 4.57 -11.79 0.02
N LYS A 48 3.96 -10.81 -0.66
CA LYS A 48 3.14 -11.02 -1.86
C LYS A 48 3.77 -10.38 -3.07
N LYS A 49 3.10 -10.51 -4.21
CA LYS A 49 3.48 -9.79 -5.43
C LYS A 49 3.42 -8.30 -5.16
N ASP A 50 4.46 -7.61 -5.61
CA ASP A 50 4.60 -6.18 -5.46
C ASP A 50 3.48 -5.46 -6.23
N VAL A 51 3.09 -4.30 -5.71
CA VAL A 51 2.27 -3.35 -6.45
C VAL A 51 3.19 -2.67 -7.46
N ILE A 52 2.83 -2.75 -8.73
CA ILE A 52 3.59 -2.17 -9.84
C ILE A 52 2.83 -0.96 -10.37
N ILE A 53 3.51 0.19 -10.42
CA ILE A 53 3.00 1.38 -11.08
C ILE A 53 3.83 1.63 -12.33
N HIS A 54 3.15 1.72 -13.47
CA HIS A 54 3.78 1.97 -14.76
C HIS A 54 3.81 3.46 -15.06
N GLY A 55 4.99 4.07 -14.91
CA GLY A 55 5.27 5.42 -15.39
C GLY A 55 5.60 5.46 -16.88
N ALA A 56 5.84 6.68 -17.38
CA ALA A 56 6.26 6.88 -18.75
C ALA A 56 7.73 6.47 -18.93
N TYR A 57 8.57 6.79 -17.94
CA TYR A 57 10.02 6.54 -17.97
C TYR A 57 10.44 5.37 -17.10
N TYR A 58 9.75 5.10 -15.99
CA TYR A 58 10.07 4.03 -15.04
C TYR A 58 8.86 3.15 -14.72
N ASP A 59 9.12 1.90 -14.38
CA ASP A 59 8.17 1.04 -13.69
C ASP A 59 8.59 0.95 -12.21
N TYR A 60 7.69 1.28 -11.29
CA TYR A 60 7.94 1.34 -9.85
C TYR A 60 7.38 0.12 -9.16
N TYR A 61 8.17 -0.47 -8.26
CA TYR A 61 7.79 -1.66 -7.51
C TYR A 61 7.63 -1.30 -6.04
N PHE A 62 6.45 -1.62 -5.50
CA PHE A 62 6.06 -1.34 -4.13
C PHE A 62 5.86 -2.65 -3.37
N PRO A 63 6.70 -2.89 -2.36
CA PRO A 63 6.58 -4.04 -1.51
C PRO A 63 5.22 -4.22 -0.83
N ARG A 64 4.55 -5.37 -1.08
CA ARG A 64 3.31 -5.76 -0.39
C ARG A 64 3.49 -6.97 0.54
N PHE A 65 2.85 -6.93 1.71
CA PHE A 65 2.83 -8.02 2.69
C PHE A 65 1.41 -8.24 3.20
N GLU A 66 0.96 -9.48 3.27
CA GLU A 66 -0.42 -9.81 3.65
C GLU A 66 -0.47 -10.86 4.76
N ALA A 67 -1.44 -10.69 5.66
CA ALA A 67 -1.84 -11.69 6.64
C ALA A 67 -3.36 -11.88 6.61
N TYR A 68 -3.80 -13.13 6.71
CA TYR A 68 -5.21 -13.47 6.79
C TYR A 68 -5.59 -13.84 8.22
N HIS A 69 -6.56 -13.13 8.78
CA HIS A 69 -7.10 -13.45 10.09
C HIS A 69 -8.29 -14.42 9.95
N LYS A 70 -8.11 -15.67 10.39
CA LYS A 70 -9.12 -16.73 10.17
C LYS A 70 -10.45 -16.50 10.89
N PHE A 71 -10.43 -15.81 12.03
CA PHE A 71 -11.63 -15.64 12.87
C PHE A 71 -12.56 -14.56 12.31
N THR A 72 -12.02 -13.39 11.99
CA THR A 72 -12.79 -12.27 11.41
C THR A 72 -12.89 -12.37 9.89
N LYS A 73 -12.11 -13.28 9.27
CA LYS A 73 -11.97 -13.41 7.80
C LYS A 73 -11.43 -12.16 7.12
N THR A 74 -10.76 -11.30 7.87
CA THR A 74 -10.14 -10.06 7.40
C THR A 74 -8.78 -10.35 6.78
N CYS A 75 -8.50 -9.74 5.63
CA CYS A 75 -7.15 -9.66 5.09
C CYS A 75 -6.53 -8.33 5.49
N PHE A 76 -5.34 -8.36 6.09
CA PHE A 76 -4.56 -7.18 6.41
C PHE A 76 -3.38 -7.09 5.43
N THR A 77 -3.24 -5.93 4.79
CA THR A 77 -2.26 -5.69 3.74
C THR A 77 -1.40 -4.49 4.10
N PHE A 78 -0.09 -4.70 4.24
CA PHE A 78 0.91 -3.64 4.28
C PHE A 78 1.45 -3.42 2.88
N ILE A 79 1.49 -2.15 2.45
CA ILE A 79 2.13 -1.72 1.21
C ILE A 79 3.18 -0.69 1.58
N SER A 80 4.42 -0.85 1.11
CA SER A 80 5.47 0.16 1.27
C SER A 80 5.04 1.43 0.56
N ASN A 81 5.11 2.57 1.25
CA ASN A 81 4.76 3.86 0.66
C ASN A 81 5.81 4.28 -0.38
N ARG A 82 7.09 4.03 -0.11
CA ARG A 82 8.20 4.30 -1.03
C ARG A 82 8.47 3.11 -1.95
N SER A 83 8.78 3.38 -3.22
CA SER A 83 9.20 2.33 -4.15
C SER A 83 10.52 1.69 -3.69
N SER A 84 10.60 0.36 -3.70
CA SER A 84 11.84 -0.36 -3.39
C SER A 84 12.78 -0.45 -4.59
N GLU A 85 12.20 -0.52 -5.78
CA GLU A 85 12.90 -0.60 -7.04
C GLU A 85 12.17 0.24 -8.08
N SER A 86 12.94 0.85 -8.97
CA SER A 86 12.43 1.59 -10.11
C SER A 86 13.21 1.17 -11.35
N LYS A 87 12.52 0.53 -12.29
CA LYS A 87 13.13 0.02 -13.52
C LYS A 87 12.95 1.03 -14.64
N GLN A 88 14.06 1.54 -15.15
CA GLN A 88 14.03 2.48 -16.28
C GLN A 88 13.62 1.77 -17.57
N LYS A 89 12.60 2.30 -18.25
CA LYS A 89 12.09 1.81 -19.54
C LYS A 89 12.77 2.53 -20.70
N LYS A 90 12.94 3.85 -20.57
CA LYS A 90 13.55 4.71 -21.57
C LYS A 90 14.27 5.89 -20.92
N LEU A 91 15.21 6.47 -21.65
CA LEU A 91 15.93 7.67 -21.22
C LEU A 91 15.00 8.87 -21.21
N GLN A 92 15.08 9.65 -20.13
CA GLN A 92 14.39 10.92 -19.98
C GLN A 92 15.20 11.98 -20.72
N THR A 93 14.66 12.47 -21.83
CA THR A 93 15.31 13.49 -22.67
C THR A 93 14.67 14.86 -22.51
N GLU A 94 13.55 14.94 -21.80
CA GLU A 94 12.79 16.16 -21.56
C GLU A 94 13.26 16.82 -20.26
N LEU A 95 13.38 18.15 -20.28
CA LEU A 95 13.92 18.93 -19.15
C LEU A 95 12.88 19.24 -18.06
N PHE A 96 11.58 19.04 -18.33
CA PHE A 96 10.46 19.43 -17.46
C PHE A 96 9.52 18.26 -17.14
N THR A 97 10.10 17.09 -16.90
CA THR A 97 9.35 15.91 -16.47
C THR A 97 9.43 15.75 -14.97
N GLU A 98 8.27 15.67 -14.32
CA GLU A 98 8.14 15.46 -12.87
C GLU A 98 8.39 14.01 -12.44
N GLU A 99 8.67 13.11 -13.40
CA GLU A 99 8.90 11.69 -13.13
C GLU A 99 10.34 11.46 -12.64
N GLU A 100 10.48 11.06 -11.37
CA GLU A 100 11.75 10.76 -10.72
C GLU A 100 12.01 9.25 -10.57
N ASN A 101 13.23 8.86 -10.22
CA ASN A 101 13.57 7.45 -10.00
C ASN A 101 13.03 6.88 -8.67
N ILE A 102 12.39 7.68 -7.83
CA ILE A 102 11.73 7.26 -6.60
C ILE A 102 10.30 7.76 -6.67
N LYS A 103 9.34 6.86 -6.43
CA LYS A 103 7.92 7.23 -6.35
C LYS A 103 7.39 6.88 -4.95
N PHE A 104 6.51 7.72 -4.44
CA PHE A 104 5.73 7.46 -3.24
C PHE A 104 4.26 7.25 -3.64
N LEU A 105 3.56 6.38 -2.89
CA LEU A 105 2.12 6.20 -3.02
C LEU A 105 1.37 7.40 -2.43
N LEU A 106 1.85 7.91 -1.29
CA LEU A 106 1.38 9.13 -0.62
C LEU A 106 2.50 10.17 -0.63
N ASN A 107 2.53 10.99 -1.69
CA ASN A 107 3.55 12.04 -1.85
C ASN A 107 3.47 13.14 -0.77
N ASN A 108 2.31 13.32 -0.13
CA ASN A 108 2.11 14.27 0.97
C ASN A 108 2.61 13.75 2.34
N GLN A 109 2.94 12.46 2.47
CA GLN A 109 3.31 11.79 3.72
C GLN A 109 4.57 10.93 3.51
N VAL A 110 5.68 11.56 3.12
CA VAL A 110 6.96 10.88 2.80
C VAL A 110 7.62 10.20 4.00
N ASP A 111 7.21 10.57 5.22
CA ASP A 111 7.67 10.00 6.50
C ASP A 111 6.91 8.72 6.89
N VAL A 112 5.90 8.32 6.11
CA VAL A 112 5.19 7.05 6.29
C VAL A 112 5.95 5.95 5.55
N GLU A 113 6.38 4.92 6.27
CA GLU A 113 7.02 3.74 5.66
C GLU A 113 6.00 2.80 5.02
N TYR A 114 4.89 2.51 5.71
CA TYR A 114 3.88 1.58 5.22
C TYR A 114 2.46 2.14 5.31
N ILE A 115 1.68 1.82 4.29
CA ILE A 115 0.24 1.98 4.23
C ILE A 115 -0.38 0.63 4.58
N LEU A 116 -1.22 0.61 5.60
CA LEU A 116 -1.96 -0.54 6.07
C LEU A 116 -3.41 -0.44 5.59
N HIS A 117 -3.87 -1.49 4.95
CA HIS A 117 -5.21 -1.61 4.39
C HIS A 117 -5.86 -2.91 4.87
N THR A 118 -7.20 -2.93 4.94
CA THR A 118 -7.95 -4.16 5.22
C THR A 118 -9.09 -4.36 4.23
N SER A 119 -9.48 -5.61 4.02
CA SER A 119 -10.67 -5.94 3.21
C SER A 119 -12.01 -5.60 3.89
N GLU A 120 -12.01 -4.93 5.04
CA GLU A 120 -13.22 -4.50 5.76
C GLU A 120 -13.50 -3.02 5.52
N GLN A 121 -14.79 -2.65 5.42
CA GLN A 121 -15.23 -1.26 5.26
C GLN A 121 -14.89 -0.38 6.48
N ILE A 122 -14.92 -0.97 7.68
CA ILE A 122 -14.56 -0.28 8.93
C ILE A 122 -13.38 -1.04 9.54
N PRO A 123 -12.14 -0.68 9.19
CA PRO A 123 -10.97 -1.39 9.67
C PRO A 123 -10.76 -1.14 11.18
N ASP A 124 -10.49 -2.20 11.92
CA ASP A 124 -9.93 -2.11 13.27
C ASP A 124 -8.44 -2.46 13.23
N PHE A 125 -7.60 -1.45 13.02
CA PHE A 125 -6.15 -1.63 12.99
C PHE A 125 -5.55 -1.93 14.38
N SER A 126 -6.30 -1.71 15.46
CA SER A 126 -5.83 -2.01 16.83
C SER A 126 -5.64 -3.51 17.08
N VAL A 127 -6.22 -4.36 16.22
CA VAL A 127 -6.04 -5.83 16.23
C VAL A 127 -4.59 -6.23 15.93
N ILE A 128 -3.82 -5.39 15.23
CA ILE A 128 -2.40 -5.66 14.94
C ILE A 128 -1.54 -5.07 16.05
N LEU A 129 -0.89 -5.95 16.82
CA LEU A 129 0.13 -5.57 17.78
C LEU A 129 1.40 -5.15 17.03
N LEU A 130 1.79 -3.90 17.16
CA LEU A 130 3.05 -3.39 16.64
C LEU A 130 4.14 -3.41 17.72
N PRO A 131 5.42 -3.62 17.37
CA PRO A 131 6.49 -3.60 18.37
C PRO A 131 6.67 -2.18 18.95
N GLU A 132 6.39 -2.01 20.25
CA GLU A 132 6.29 -0.71 20.95
C GLU A 132 7.50 0.23 20.82
N ASN A 133 8.70 -0.31 20.54
CA ASN A 133 9.93 0.47 20.42
C ASN A 133 10.40 0.67 18.97
N LEU A 134 9.63 0.22 17.99
CA LEU A 134 9.99 0.26 16.57
C LEU A 134 9.01 1.04 15.72
N VAL A 135 7.79 1.26 16.20
CA VAL A 135 6.72 1.86 15.40
C VAL A 135 5.97 2.87 16.25
N PHE A 136 5.63 4.01 15.65
CA PHE A 136 4.66 4.90 16.24
C PHE A 136 3.26 4.27 16.20
N PRO A 137 2.32 4.71 17.06
CA PRO A 137 0.93 4.30 16.95
C PRO A 137 0.39 4.50 15.52
N ILE A 138 -0.42 3.56 15.06
CA ILE A 138 -1.07 3.64 13.74
C ILE A 138 -1.93 4.90 13.73
N GLN A 139 -1.79 5.70 12.67
CA GLN A 139 -2.64 6.85 12.44
C GLN A 139 -3.70 6.49 11.39
N ASP A 140 -4.97 6.61 11.75
CA ASP A 140 -6.05 6.47 10.78
C ASP A 140 -6.03 7.63 9.78
N TYR A 141 -6.21 7.29 8.51
CA TYR A 141 -6.29 8.23 7.40
C TYR A 141 -7.41 7.81 6.47
N THR A 142 -8.25 8.76 6.09
CA THR A 142 -9.35 8.55 5.14
C THR A 142 -8.82 8.86 3.75
N LEU A 143 -8.80 7.84 2.89
CA LEU A 143 -8.37 7.94 1.51
C LEU A 143 -9.59 8.14 0.62
N SER A 144 -9.62 9.26 -0.08
CA SER A 144 -10.72 9.56 -0.99
C SER A 144 -10.58 8.83 -2.32
N SER A 145 -11.71 8.56 -2.97
CA SER A 145 -11.77 7.93 -4.29
C SER A 145 -11.07 8.72 -5.41
N GLU A 146 -10.87 10.03 -5.21
CA GLU A 146 -10.13 10.90 -6.11
C GLU A 146 -8.61 10.67 -6.08
N GLU A 147 -8.09 10.02 -5.03
CA GLU A 147 -6.65 9.79 -4.86
C GLU A 147 -6.16 8.58 -5.68
N GLU A 148 -4.98 8.71 -6.33
CA GLU A 148 -4.39 7.63 -7.17
C GLU A 148 -4.25 6.31 -6.38
N LEU A 149 -3.90 6.40 -5.09
CA LEU A 149 -3.74 5.25 -4.22
C LEU A 149 -5.04 4.45 -4.04
N TYR A 150 -6.21 5.10 -4.07
CA TYR A 150 -7.49 4.41 -3.91
C TYR A 150 -7.69 3.41 -5.06
N GLN A 151 -7.48 3.88 -6.29
CA GLN A 151 -7.62 3.09 -7.50
C GLN A 151 -6.61 1.94 -7.53
N ILE A 152 -5.40 2.19 -7.03
CA ILE A 152 -4.35 1.16 -6.91
C ILE A 152 -4.80 0.08 -5.92
N ILE A 153 -5.26 0.44 -4.73
CA ILE A 153 -5.69 -0.55 -3.73
C ILE A 153 -6.79 -1.44 -4.32
N GLN A 154 -7.80 -0.85 -4.95
CA GLN A 154 -8.93 -1.55 -5.56
C GLN A 154 -8.52 -2.50 -6.71
N TYR A 155 -7.51 -2.15 -7.51
CA TYR A 155 -7.03 -3.03 -8.60
C TYR A 155 -6.32 -4.29 -8.07
N TYR A 156 -5.79 -4.24 -6.85
CA TYR A 156 -4.92 -5.26 -6.28
C TYR A 156 -5.62 -6.14 -5.21
N GLU A 157 -6.89 -5.88 -4.91
CA GLU A 157 -7.81 -6.77 -4.18
C GLU A 157 -8.28 -7.95 -5.05
#